data_AF-W0FKQ7-F1
#
_entry.id   AF-W0FKQ7-F1
#
_cell.length_a   1.000
_cell.length_b   1.000
_cell.length_c   1.000
_cell.angle_alpha   90.00
_cell.angle_beta   90.00
_cell.angle_gamma   90.00
#
_symmetry.space_group_name_H-M   'P 1'
#
loop_
_entity.id
_entity.type
_entity.pdbx_description
1 polymer ?
#
loop_
_entity_poly.entity_id
_entity_poly.type
_entity_poly.pdbx_seq_one_letter_code
_entity_poly.pdbx_strand_id
1 'polypeptide(L)'
;MEEEKTINLDGITIKIVEAPHPAELETCEAELAKRMAEQYYKRMQAAAADNVNSPNHYKLDGLDIEVIDVIRSVLSEREFEAYCLGNVIKYVLRAKKKNGKEDLKKARVYINWITGDGDGKE
;
A
#
# COMPACT_ATOMS: atom_id res chain seq x y z
N MET A 1 3.65 -14.25 36.36
CA MET A 1 4.59 -15.07 37.15
C MET A 1 3.81 -16.33 37.48
N GLU A 2 4.05 -17.40 36.73
CA GLU A 2 3.27 -18.65 36.80
C GLU A 2 3.57 -19.37 38.12
N GLU A 3 2.54 -19.69 38.91
CA GLU A 3 2.70 -20.53 40.10
C GLU A 3 2.54 -22.01 39.71
N GLU A 4 3.66 -22.72 39.61
CA GLU A 4 3.68 -24.17 39.39
C GLU A 4 3.29 -24.89 40.69
N LYS A 5 2.19 -25.65 40.67
CA LYS A 5 1.89 -26.62 41.74
C LYS A 5 2.34 -28.02 41.32
N THR A 6 3.19 -28.60 42.16
CA THR A 6 3.75 -29.94 41.96
C THR A 6 3.04 -30.93 42.87
N ILE A 7 2.56 -32.04 42.31
CA ILE A 7 1.99 -33.16 43.07
C ILE A 7 2.84 -34.42 42.85
N ASN A 8 3.16 -35.12 43.93
CA ASN A 8 3.94 -36.36 43.91
C ASN A 8 3.05 -37.52 44.34
N LEU A 9 2.93 -38.52 43.45
CA LEU A 9 2.22 -39.78 43.72
C LEU A 9 3.15 -40.93 43.30
N ASP A 10 3.43 -41.84 44.23
CA ASP A 10 4.23 -43.06 44.03
C ASP A 10 5.55 -42.87 43.26
N GLY A 11 6.26 -41.78 43.57
CA GLY A 11 7.57 -41.47 42.97
C GLY A 11 7.51 -40.82 41.59
N ILE A 12 6.32 -40.55 41.06
CA ILE A 12 6.12 -39.79 39.82
C ILE A 12 5.75 -38.35 40.16
N THR A 13 6.55 -37.40 39.66
CA THR A 13 6.30 -35.97 39.79
C THR A 13 5.47 -35.48 38.62
N ILE A 14 4.24 -35.03 38.88
CA ILE A 14 3.37 -34.45 37.87
C ILE A 14 3.35 -32.93 38.08
N LYS A 15 3.83 -32.21 37.06
CA LYS A 15 3.72 -30.74 36.98
C LYS A 15 2.38 -30.40 36.33
N ILE A 16 1.45 -29.87 37.12
CA ILE A 16 0.20 -29.35 36.58
C ILE A 16 0.40 -27.86 36.33
N VAL A 17 0.41 -27.49 35.06
CA VAL A 17 0.28 -26.09 34.63
C VAL A 17 -1.22 -25.80 34.61
N GLU A 18 -1.72 -25.02 35.57
CA GLU A 18 -3.11 -24.56 35.51
C GLU A 18 -3.30 -23.64 34.30
N ALA A 19 -4.33 -23.90 33.50
CA ALA A 19 -4.67 -23.08 32.35
C ALA A 19 -5.03 -21.65 32.80
N PRO A 20 -4.65 -20.63 32.03
CA PRO A 20 -4.91 -19.23 32.39
C PRO A 20 -6.42 -18.95 32.55
N HIS A 21 -6.72 -17.99 33.42
CA HIS A 21 -8.08 -17.61 33.83
C HIS A 21 -8.95 -17.20 32.62
N PRO A 22 -10.24 -17.59 32.55
CA PRO A 22 -11.12 -17.41 31.38
C PRO A 22 -11.32 -15.97 30.89
N ALA A 23 -10.95 -14.96 31.68
CA ALA A 23 -11.00 -13.54 31.29
C ALA A 23 -9.92 -13.14 30.27
N GLU A 24 -8.81 -13.87 30.19
CA GLU A 24 -7.72 -13.57 29.26
C GLU A 24 -8.04 -14.03 27.82
N LEU A 25 -8.95 -15.00 27.66
CA LEU A 25 -9.39 -15.52 26.35
C LEU A 25 -10.32 -14.54 25.60
N GLU A 26 -11.20 -13.81 26.30
CA GLU A 26 -12.07 -12.78 25.69
C GLU A 26 -11.24 -11.60 25.12
N THR A 27 -10.13 -11.25 25.77
CA THR A 27 -9.26 -10.16 25.31
C THR A 27 -8.50 -10.52 24.03
N CYS A 28 -8.19 -11.80 23.81
CA CYS A 28 -7.47 -12.28 22.63
C CYS A 28 -8.33 -12.20 21.36
N GLU A 29 -9.59 -12.62 21.42
CA GLU A 29 -10.51 -12.53 20.28
C GLU A 29 -10.80 -11.07 19.89
N ALA A 30 -11.02 -10.21 20.90
CA ALA A 30 -11.26 -8.79 20.68
C ALA A 30 -10.03 -8.08 20.07
N GLU A 31 -8.82 -8.45 20.50
CA GLU A 31 -7.60 -7.86 19.96
C GLU A 31 -7.25 -8.38 18.56
N LEU A 32 -7.53 -9.65 18.27
CA LEU A 32 -7.43 -10.23 16.93
C LEU A 32 -8.39 -9.53 15.95
N ALA A 33 -9.63 -9.28 16.38
CA ALA A 33 -10.63 -8.56 15.59
C ALA A 33 -10.21 -7.11 15.29
N LYS A 34 -9.64 -6.40 16.28
CA LYS A 34 -9.07 -5.05 16.08
C LYS A 34 -7.93 -5.04 15.06
N ARG A 35 -6.98 -5.98 15.19
CA ARG A 35 -5.85 -6.10 14.24
C ARG A 35 -6.34 -6.41 12.81
N MET A 36 -7.33 -7.30 12.66
CA MET A 36 -7.93 -7.58 11.36
C MET A 36 -8.65 -6.36 10.78
N ALA A 37 -9.41 -5.61 11.59
CA ALA A 37 -10.10 -4.39 11.17
C ALA A 37 -9.11 -3.29 10.74
N GLU A 38 -8.03 -3.07 11.49
CA GLU A 38 -6.95 -2.16 11.10
C GLU A 38 -6.27 -2.59 9.79
N GLN A 39 -6.02 -3.88 9.62
CA GLN A 39 -5.41 -4.43 8.41
C GLN A 39 -6.34 -4.30 7.19
N TYR A 40 -7.65 -4.48 7.39
CA TYR A 40 -8.69 -4.24 6.40
C TYR A 40 -8.75 -2.76 6.00
N TYR A 41 -8.78 -1.85 6.98
CA TYR A 41 -8.79 -0.41 6.72
C TYR A 41 -7.54 0.05 5.96
N LYS A 42 -6.34 -0.43 6.34
CA LYS A 42 -5.09 -0.15 5.61
C LYS A 42 -5.14 -0.65 4.16
N ARG A 43 -5.67 -1.86 3.91
CA ARG A 43 -5.83 -2.40 2.55
C ARG A 43 -6.84 -1.62 1.72
N MET A 44 -7.94 -1.19 2.34
CA MET A 44 -8.97 -0.38 1.68
C MET A 44 -8.43 1.00 1.29
N GLN A 45 -7.67 1.65 2.17
CA GLN A 45 -6.98 2.92 1.88
C GLN A 45 -5.97 2.78 0.74
N ALA A 46 -5.17 1.70 0.72
CA ALA A 46 -4.23 1.43 -0.37
C ALA A 46 -4.93 1.15 -1.71
N ALA A 47 -6.12 0.53 -1.68
CA ALA A 47 -6.95 0.31 -2.86
C ALA A 47 -7.66 1.58 -3.34
N ALA A 48 -7.97 2.51 -2.43
CA ALA A 48 -8.61 3.80 -2.73
C ALA A 48 -7.63 4.88 -3.24
N ALA A 49 -6.32 4.68 -3.06
CA ALA A 49 -5.31 5.61 -3.57
C ALA A 49 -5.20 5.52 -5.10
N ASP A 50 -5.43 6.63 -5.81
CA ASP A 50 -5.20 6.74 -7.26
C ASP A 50 -3.70 6.83 -7.56
N ASN A 51 -3.02 5.69 -7.44
CA ASN A 51 -1.58 5.57 -7.72
C ASN A 51 -1.23 5.72 -9.21
N VAL A 52 -2.23 5.86 -10.09
CA VAL A 52 -2.03 6.04 -11.54
C VAL A 52 -1.99 7.52 -11.88
N ASN A 53 -3.00 8.28 -11.47
CA ASN A 53 -3.13 9.67 -11.88
C ASN A 53 -2.58 10.65 -10.83
N SER A 54 -2.65 10.34 -9.53
CA SER A 54 -2.20 11.24 -8.46
C SER A 54 -1.52 10.47 -7.32
N PRO A 55 -0.27 10.00 -7.51
CA PRO A 55 0.46 9.30 -6.46
C PRO A 55 0.79 10.27 -5.31
N ASN A 56 0.33 9.97 -4.09
CA ASN A 56 0.44 10.85 -2.92
C ASN A 56 1.87 11.37 -2.62
N HIS A 57 2.92 10.63 -2.97
CA HIS A 57 4.31 11.01 -2.71
C HIS A 57 4.92 12.01 -3.72
N TYR A 58 4.14 12.50 -4.69
CA TYR A 58 4.58 13.54 -5.65
C TYR A 58 3.90 14.89 -5.44
N LYS A 59 3.03 15.04 -4.44
CA LYS A 59 2.51 16.34 -4.04
C LYS A 59 3.54 17.09 -3.20
N LEU A 60 3.70 18.37 -3.45
CA LEU A 60 4.53 19.25 -2.62
C LEU A 60 3.79 19.55 -1.31
N ASP A 61 4.47 19.42 -0.18
CA ASP A 61 3.84 19.63 1.14
C ASP A 61 3.22 21.03 1.25
N GLY A 62 1.92 21.08 1.55
CA GLY A 62 1.17 22.33 1.71
C GLY A 62 0.75 23.01 0.41
N LEU A 63 0.98 22.40 -0.76
CA LEU A 63 0.58 22.92 -2.07
C LEU A 63 -0.18 21.85 -2.87
N ASP A 64 -1.24 22.24 -3.60
CA ASP A 64 -1.92 21.35 -4.55
C ASP A 64 -1.24 21.39 -5.93
N ILE A 65 0.09 21.21 -5.92
CA ILE A 65 0.96 21.18 -7.11
C ILE A 65 1.70 19.86 -7.11
N GLU A 66 1.63 19.13 -8.22
CA GLU A 66 2.37 17.89 -8.41
C GLU A 66 3.73 18.16 -9.07
N VAL A 67 4.71 17.29 -8.84
CA VAL A 67 6.04 17.39 -9.48
C VAL A 67 5.95 17.48 -11.01
N ILE A 68 4.93 16.86 -11.63
CA ILE A 68 4.73 16.92 -13.08
C ILE A 68 4.38 18.32 -13.58
N ASP A 69 3.64 19.12 -12.78
CA ASP A 69 3.29 20.49 -13.12
C ASP A 69 4.54 21.37 -13.14
N VAL A 70 5.43 21.16 -12.15
CA VAL A 70 6.72 21.83 -12.09
C VAL A 70 7.58 21.46 -13.30
N ILE A 71 7.69 20.16 -13.63
CA ILE A 71 8.45 19.71 -14.81
C ILE A 71 7.90 20.35 -16.09
N ARG A 72 6.58 20.37 -16.27
CA ARG A 72 5.93 20.97 -17.44
C ARG A 72 6.16 22.48 -17.53
N SER A 73 6.28 23.18 -16.40
CA SER A 73 6.57 24.61 -16.37
C SER A 73 8.02 24.97 -16.74
N VAL A 74 8.96 24.04 -16.54
CA VAL A 74 10.40 24.25 -16.77
C VAL A 74 10.82 23.84 -18.18
N LEU A 75 10.23 22.77 -18.71
CA LEU A 75 10.59 22.23 -20.03
C LEU A 75 9.87 22.98 -21.16
N SER A 76 10.54 23.12 -22.31
CA SER A 76 9.83 23.48 -23.55
C SER A 76 8.88 22.36 -23.98
N GLU A 77 7.91 22.67 -24.85
CA GLU A 77 6.94 21.68 -25.34
C GLU A 77 7.62 20.43 -25.93
N ARG A 78 8.66 20.62 -26.74
CA ARG A 78 9.42 19.53 -27.35
C ARG A 78 10.16 18.68 -26.32
N GLU A 79 10.72 19.30 -25.28
CA GLU A 79 11.40 18.59 -24.20
C GLU A 79 10.40 17.81 -23.34
N PHE A 80 9.24 18.39 -23.08
CA PHE A 80 8.16 17.72 -22.35
C PHE A 80 7.60 16.53 -23.13
N GLU A 81 7.44 16.65 -24.45
CA GLU A 81 7.07 15.53 -25.32
C GLU A 81 8.10 14.39 -25.22
N ALA A 82 9.40 14.70 -25.32
CA ALA A 82 10.47 13.72 -25.17
C ALA A 82 10.46 13.05 -23.78
N TYR A 83 10.21 13.84 -22.72
CA TYR A 83 10.04 13.32 -21.36
C TYR A 83 8.86 12.34 -21.27
N CYS A 84 7.72 12.67 -21.88
CA CYS A 84 6.56 11.81 -21.91
C CYS A 84 6.84 10.50 -22.66
N LEU A 85 7.47 10.57 -23.84
CA LEU A 85 7.85 9.38 -24.63
C LEU A 85 8.76 8.43 -23.85
N GLY A 86 9.76 8.98 -23.13
CA GLY A 86 10.63 8.18 -22.27
C GLY A 86 9.85 7.45 -21.17
N ASN A 87 8.86 8.12 -20.57
CA ASN A 87 7.98 7.51 -19.56
C ASN A 87 7.09 6.41 -20.16
N VAL A 88 6.52 6.61 -21.34
CA VAL A 88 5.74 5.59 -22.05
C VAL A 88 6.56 4.31 -22.24
N ILE A 89 7.78 4.44 -22.79
CA ILE A 89 8.68 3.30 -23.00
C ILE A 89 8.97 2.58 -21.67
N LYS A 90 9.33 3.35 -20.63
CA LYS A 90 9.61 2.82 -19.28
C LYS A 90 8.44 1.98 -18.76
N TYR A 91 7.22 2.51 -18.79
CA TYR A 91 6.07 1.83 -18.21
C TYR A 91 5.62 0.62 -19.05
N VAL A 92 5.66 0.71 -20.38
CA VAL A 92 5.35 -0.44 -21.26
C VAL A 92 6.32 -1.59 -21.02
N LEU A 93 7.62 -1.32 -20.94
CA LEU A 93 8.64 -2.36 -20.68
C LEU A 93 8.52 -2.94 -19.26
N ARG A 94 8.13 -2.13 -18.28
CA ARG A 94 8.00 -2.54 -16.89
C ARG A 94 6.74 -3.36 -16.61
N ALA A 95 5.67 -3.15 -17.38
CA ALA A 95 4.37 -3.79 -17.16
C ALA A 95 4.46 -5.32 -17.01
N LYS A 96 5.22 -6.00 -17.87
CA LYS A 96 5.37 -7.47 -17.80
C LYS A 96 6.11 -7.97 -16.54
N LYS A 97 6.90 -7.11 -15.89
CA LYS A 97 7.80 -7.50 -14.79
C LYS A 97 7.37 -6.99 -13.41
N LYS A 98 6.57 -5.93 -13.32
CA LYS A 98 6.26 -5.27 -12.04
C LYS A 98 4.76 -5.06 -11.80
N ASN A 99 4.17 -3.99 -12.33
CA ASN A 99 2.81 -3.57 -11.94
C ASN A 99 1.72 -3.92 -12.97
N GLY A 100 2.05 -4.68 -14.03
CA GLY A 100 1.06 -5.18 -14.98
C GLY A 100 0.22 -4.08 -15.62
N LYS A 101 -1.10 -4.20 -15.46
CA LYS A 101 -2.09 -3.25 -16.00
C LYS A 101 -1.92 -1.84 -15.46
N GLU A 102 -1.44 -1.64 -14.24
CA GLU A 102 -1.23 -0.30 -13.67
C GLU A 102 -0.16 0.47 -14.44
N ASP A 103 0.95 -0.19 -14.81
CA ASP A 103 1.99 0.44 -15.63
C ASP A 103 1.45 0.78 -17.03
N LEU A 104 0.62 -0.07 -17.63
CA LEU A 104 -0.02 0.24 -18.92
C LEU A 104 -0.97 1.44 -18.83
N LYS A 105 -1.71 1.57 -17.71
CA LYS A 105 -2.54 2.76 -17.46
C LYS A 105 -1.68 4.01 -17.31
N LYS A 106 -0.54 3.94 -16.60
CA LYS A 106 0.42 5.04 -16.50
C LYS A 106 0.97 5.44 -17.86
N ALA A 107 1.35 4.47 -18.70
CA ALA A 107 1.79 4.75 -20.06
C ALA A 107 0.73 5.51 -20.88
N ARG A 108 -0.55 5.12 -20.74
CA ARG A 108 -1.66 5.80 -21.43
C ARG A 108 -1.80 7.26 -21.01
N VAL A 109 -1.64 7.59 -19.73
CA VAL A 109 -1.67 8.99 -19.26
C VAL A 109 -0.63 9.85 -19.99
N TYR A 110 0.60 9.35 -20.14
CA TYR A 110 1.63 10.08 -20.90
C TYR A 110 1.34 10.18 -22.40
N ILE A 111 0.69 9.19 -23.00
CA ILE A 111 0.25 9.26 -24.40
C ILE A 111 -0.80 10.35 -24.56
N ASN A 112 -1.81 10.37 -23.70
CA ASN A 112 -2.87 11.37 -23.68
C ASN A 112 -2.31 12.81 -23.59
N TRP A 113 -1.29 13.05 -22.76
CA TRP A 113 -0.64 14.35 -22.68
C TRP A 113 0.07 14.77 -23.96
N ILE A 114 0.63 13.83 -24.73
CA ILE A 114 1.28 14.11 -26.02
C ILE A 114 0.23 14.38 -27.11
N THR A 115 -0.87 13.61 -27.13
CA THR A 115 -1.91 13.73 -28.16
C THR A 115 -2.88 14.88 -27.90
N GLY A 116 -2.91 15.42 -26.68
CA GLY A 116 -3.88 16.43 -26.27
C GLY A 116 -5.27 15.87 -26.00
N ASP A 117 -5.41 14.54 -26.02
CA ASP A 117 -6.62 13.85 -25.58
C ASP A 117 -6.65 13.94 -24.05
N GLY A 118 -7.37 14.92 -23.50
CA GLY A 118 -7.38 15.26 -22.08
C GLY A 118 -7.43 14.05 -21.13
N ASP A 119 -6.96 14.25 -19.90
CA ASP A 119 -6.87 13.23 -18.85
C ASP A 119 -8.17 12.42 -18.81
N GLY A 120 -8.16 11.17 -19.27
CA GLY A 120 -9.34 10.32 -19.47
C GLY A 120 -10.05 9.93 -18.18
N LYS A 121 -10.44 10.92 -17.39
CA LYS A 121 -11.34 10.89 -16.25
C LYS A 121 -12.77 11.00 -16.80
N GLU A 122 -13.23 9.93 -17.44
CA GLU A 122 -14.66 9.62 -17.56
C GLU A 122 -15.07 8.68 -16.43
#